data_AF-A0A0S7XS95-F1
#
_entry.id   AF-A0A0S7XS95-F1
#
_cell.length_a   1.000
_cell.length_b   1.000
_cell.length_c   1.000
_cell.angle_alpha   90.00
_cell.angle_beta   90.00
_cell.angle_gamma   90.00
#
_symmetry.space_group_name_H-M   'P 1'
#
loop_
_entity.id
_entity.type
_entity.pdbx_description
1 polymer ?
#
loop_
_entity_poly.entity_id
_entity_poly.type
_entity_poly.pdbx_seq_one_letter_code
_entity_poly.pdbx_strand_id
1 'polypeptide(L)'
;MAAALLISLPPDQVHAYIGPGAGFAVAGSILVMFTAILSAMFVLLTWPIRYIVKAIRSRRVFARSRIKKVVVLGLDGLDYELTKKWLDEGKLPNFAKLRDQGCFKPLATTIPAISPVAWSSFQTGSNPGKHNIFDFLTRDRKTYAAKLSSTDIKGPSRMLSLGKYNIPLESPDIRLLRKGVPFWKTLGDQGIFSSVIRVPVTFPAEKFYGVQLSAMCVPDLRGTQGMFSYYSTKSRGNGQSTGGENFHVTRDGTTIKGELVGPKNPTLKKANLLKCPFVVTVNGPESATLKVNGKTCRLNKGAYSDWVKVKFKASLGVKISGICKFLLINAQPEFKLYVTPINLDPEKPAMPISYPPV
;
A
#
# COMPACT_ATOMS: atom_id res chain seq x y z
N MET A 1 -69.70 -29.94 -32.64
CA MET A 1 -68.27 -30.08 -32.95
C MET A 1 -67.77 -28.75 -33.50
N ALA A 2 -66.74 -28.20 -32.86
CA ALA A 2 -66.29 -26.83 -33.00
C ALA A 2 -65.64 -26.56 -34.37
N ALA A 3 -66.06 -25.48 -35.03
CA ALA A 3 -65.36 -24.85 -36.14
C ALA A 3 -65.29 -23.34 -35.88
N ALA A 4 -64.11 -22.80 -36.16
CA ALA A 4 -63.60 -21.51 -35.72
C ALA A 4 -64.32 -20.31 -36.33
N LEU A 5 -64.44 -19.24 -35.53
CA LEU A 5 -64.41 -17.87 -36.06
C LEU A 5 -63.31 -17.10 -35.34
N LEU A 6 -62.21 -16.88 -36.08
CA LEU A 6 -61.22 -15.87 -35.77
C LEU A 6 -61.86 -14.50 -35.96
N ILE A 7 -62.09 -13.78 -34.87
CA ILE A 7 -62.43 -12.35 -34.91
C ILE A 7 -61.14 -11.59 -34.63
N SER A 8 -60.60 -10.97 -35.69
CA SER A 8 -59.49 -10.03 -35.65
C SER A 8 -59.97 -8.71 -35.03
N LEU A 9 -59.66 -8.49 -33.76
CA LEU A 9 -59.78 -7.17 -33.12
C LEU A 9 -58.46 -6.38 -33.31
N PRO A 10 -58.53 -5.06 -33.55
CA PRO A 10 -57.35 -4.23 -33.80
C PRO A 10 -56.43 -4.18 -32.57
N PRO A 11 -55.11 -3.98 -32.74
CA PRO A 11 -54.21 -3.87 -31.61
C PRO A 11 -54.52 -2.60 -30.82
N ASP A 12 -55.08 -2.75 -29.62
CA ASP A 12 -55.16 -1.65 -28.66
C ASP A 12 -53.76 -1.14 -28.32
N GLN A 13 -53.62 0.18 -28.24
CA GLN A 13 -52.38 0.84 -27.89
C GLN A 13 -51.85 0.30 -26.56
N VAL A 14 -50.73 -0.41 -26.61
CA VAL A 14 -49.96 -0.76 -25.41
C VAL A 14 -49.36 0.53 -24.88
N HIS A 15 -50.06 1.20 -23.97
CA HIS A 15 -49.48 2.25 -23.15
C HIS A 15 -48.34 1.63 -22.34
N ALA A 16 -47.11 1.80 -22.80
CA ALA A 16 -45.93 1.46 -22.05
C ALA A 16 -45.92 2.30 -20.77
N TYR A 17 -46.40 1.71 -19.66
CA TYR A 17 -46.30 2.29 -18.34
C TYR A 17 -44.81 2.37 -17.98
N ILE A 18 -44.20 3.53 -18.23
CA ILE A 18 -42.93 3.89 -17.63
C ILE A 18 -43.25 4.18 -16.17
N GLY A 19 -43.01 3.20 -15.31
CA GLY A 19 -43.20 3.36 -13.86
C GLY A 19 -42.45 4.59 -13.32
N PRO A 20 -42.74 5.01 -12.07
CA PRO A 20 -42.36 6.32 -11.55
C PRO A 20 -40.83 6.59 -11.51
N GLY A 21 -40.01 5.57 -11.77
CA GLY A 21 -38.55 5.62 -11.74
C GLY A 21 -37.91 6.65 -12.68
N ALA A 22 -38.51 6.98 -13.83
CA ALA A 22 -37.93 7.98 -14.74
C ALA A 22 -37.95 9.40 -14.14
N GLY A 23 -39.06 9.80 -13.51
CA GLY A 23 -39.18 11.09 -12.82
C GLY A 23 -38.29 11.17 -11.58
N PHE A 24 -38.21 10.10 -10.80
CA PHE A 24 -37.31 10.02 -9.64
C PHE A 24 -35.81 10.07 -10.03
N ALA A 25 -35.43 9.46 -11.15
CA ALA A 25 -34.05 9.52 -11.65
C ALA A 25 -33.65 10.92 -12.16
N VAL A 26 -34.56 11.61 -12.87
CA VAL A 26 -34.32 12.98 -13.36
C VAL A 26 -34.30 13.98 -12.19
N ALA A 27 -35.27 13.91 -11.27
CA ALA A 27 -35.28 14.77 -10.09
C ALA A 27 -34.05 14.54 -9.18
N GLY A 28 -33.65 13.27 -9.00
CA GLY A 28 -32.47 12.91 -8.22
C GLY A 28 -31.17 13.41 -8.86
N SER A 29 -31.00 13.27 -10.17
CA SER A 29 -29.80 13.75 -10.88
C SER A 29 -29.71 15.29 -10.91
N ILE A 30 -30.83 15.99 -11.08
CA ILE A 30 -30.89 17.46 -10.97
C ILE A 30 -30.52 17.91 -9.55
N LEU A 31 -31.06 17.27 -8.51
CA LEU A 31 -30.74 17.60 -7.12
C LEU A 31 -29.25 17.39 -6.81
N VAL A 32 -28.65 16.31 -7.30
CA VAL A 32 -27.21 16.04 -7.18
C VAL A 32 -26.38 17.11 -7.89
N MET A 33 -26.76 17.50 -9.11
CA MET A 33 -26.08 18.56 -9.84
C MET A 33 -26.18 19.90 -9.10
N PHE A 34 -27.38 20.26 -8.63
CA PHE A 34 -27.63 21.52 -7.95
C PHE A 34 -26.88 21.60 -6.62
N THR A 35 -26.89 20.52 -5.83
CA THR A 35 -26.12 20.42 -4.58
C THR A 35 -24.61 20.47 -4.82
N ALA A 36 -24.11 19.88 -5.91
CA ALA A 36 -22.70 19.98 -6.30
C ALA A 36 -22.31 21.42 -6.67
N ILE A 37 -23.15 22.11 -7.45
CA ILE A 37 -22.94 23.52 -7.83
C ILE A 37 -22.96 24.41 -6.58
N LEU A 38 -23.98 24.28 -5.72
CA LEU A 38 -24.06 25.04 -4.48
C LEU A 38 -22.87 24.78 -3.55
N SER A 39 -22.42 23.52 -3.47
CA SER A 39 -21.22 23.16 -2.71
C SER A 39 -19.96 23.79 -3.30
N ALA A 40 -19.81 23.77 -4.63
CA ALA A 40 -18.69 24.40 -5.32
C ALA A 40 -18.69 25.92 -5.13
N MET A 41 -19.86 26.57 -5.26
CA MET A 41 -20.03 27.99 -4.97
C MET A 41 -19.70 28.31 -3.51
N PHE A 42 -20.18 27.52 -2.56
CA PHE A 42 -19.86 27.69 -1.14
C PHE A 42 -18.36 27.54 -0.87
N VAL A 43 -17.70 26.56 -1.49
CA VAL A 43 -16.24 26.39 -1.39
C VAL A 43 -15.50 27.60 -1.97
N LEU A 44 -15.91 28.11 -3.14
CA LEU A 44 -15.31 29.29 -3.78
C LEU A 44 -15.54 30.56 -2.95
N LEU A 45 -16.76 30.77 -2.44
CA LEU A 45 -17.12 31.93 -1.61
C LEU A 45 -16.40 31.91 -0.26
N THR A 46 -16.24 30.72 0.35
CA THR A 46 -15.53 30.58 1.63
C THR A 46 -14.02 30.49 1.47
N TRP A 47 -13.48 30.27 0.27
CA TRP A 47 -12.05 30.13 0.03
C TRP A 47 -11.23 31.37 0.42
N PRO A 48 -11.61 32.62 0.05
CA PRO A 48 -10.88 33.83 0.48
C PRO A 48 -10.89 33.99 2.00
N ILE A 49 -12.03 33.74 2.65
CA ILE A 49 -12.16 33.83 4.11
C ILE A 49 -11.28 32.77 4.78
N ARG A 50 -11.33 31.51 4.32
CA ARG A 50 -10.48 30.42 4.81
C ARG A 50 -9.00 30.73 4.58
N TYR A 51 -8.65 31.32 3.45
CA TYR A 51 -7.29 31.75 3.13
C TYR A 51 -6.81 32.84 4.07
N ILE A 52 -7.61 33.90 4.31
CA ILE A 52 -7.27 34.99 5.24
C ILE A 52 -7.13 34.46 6.67
N VAL A 53 -8.08 33.66 7.14
CA VAL A 53 -8.02 33.01 8.47
C VAL A 53 -6.76 32.17 8.59
N LYS A 54 -6.43 31.38 7.57
CA LYS A 54 -5.20 30.58 7.52
C LYS A 54 -3.95 31.46 7.53
N ALA A 55 -3.91 32.53 6.74
CA ALA A 55 -2.77 33.45 6.68
C ALA A 55 -2.52 34.15 8.02
N ILE A 56 -3.58 34.63 8.70
CA ILE A 56 -3.48 35.24 10.03
C ILE A 56 -3.00 34.21 11.06
N ARG A 57 -3.58 33.00 11.06
CA ARG A 57 -3.16 31.91 11.96
C ARG A 57 -1.69 31.55 11.72
N SER A 58 -1.29 31.30 10.47
CA SER A 58 0.10 30.97 10.12
C SER A 58 1.09 32.07 10.52
N ARG A 59 0.75 33.35 10.31
CA ARG A 59 1.61 34.47 10.78
C ARG A 59 1.82 34.42 12.29
N ARG A 60 0.76 34.16 13.08
CA ARG A 60 0.87 34.05 14.55
C ARG A 60 1.69 32.84 14.98
N VAL A 61 1.51 31.70 14.32
CA VAL A 61 2.25 30.46 14.61
C VAL A 61 3.76 30.64 14.44
N PHE A 62 4.19 31.32 13.37
CA PHE A 62 5.61 31.52 13.09
C PHE A 62 6.19 32.84 13.64
N ALA A 63 5.38 33.71 14.24
CA ALA A 63 5.81 35.05 14.69
C ALA A 63 7.01 35.02 15.65
N ARG A 64 7.10 33.99 16.51
CA ARG A 64 8.20 33.80 17.48
C ARG A 64 9.20 32.73 17.06
N SER A 65 9.10 32.19 15.85
CA SER A 65 9.98 31.11 15.42
C SER A 65 11.38 31.65 15.11
N ARG A 66 12.42 31.03 15.68
CA ARG A 66 13.82 31.35 15.37
C ARG A 66 14.28 30.78 14.03
N ILE A 67 13.54 29.82 13.48
CA ILE A 67 13.88 29.10 12.25
C ILE A 67 12.66 28.99 11.33
N LYS A 68 12.90 29.03 10.01
CA LYS A 68 11.82 28.94 9.00
C LYS A 68 11.42 27.50 8.68
N LYS A 69 12.36 26.55 8.78
CA LYS A 69 12.16 25.15 8.40
C LYS A 69 13.04 24.23 9.24
N VAL A 70 12.52 23.05 9.57
CA VAL A 70 13.27 21.95 10.17
C VAL A 70 13.22 20.78 9.19
N VAL A 71 14.37 20.13 9.00
CA VAL A 71 14.47 18.87 8.27
C VAL A 71 15.06 17.84 9.22
N VAL A 72 14.38 16.73 9.41
CA VAL A 72 14.89 15.59 10.17
C VAL A 72 15.20 14.47 9.17
N LEU A 73 16.47 14.09 9.06
CA LEU A 73 16.91 12.97 8.24
C LEU A 73 17.19 11.78 9.15
N GLY A 74 16.37 10.73 9.00
CA GLY A 74 16.52 9.48 9.71
C GLY A 74 17.38 8.48 8.93
N LEU A 75 18.42 7.93 9.55
CA LEU A 75 19.28 6.89 8.99
C LEU A 75 19.19 5.65 9.88
N ASP A 76 18.54 4.60 9.39
CA ASP A 76 18.33 3.36 10.16
C ASP A 76 19.65 2.59 10.30
N GLY A 77 19.96 2.13 11.51
CA GLY A 77 21.18 1.39 11.80
C GLY A 77 22.49 2.20 11.70
N LEU A 78 22.44 3.54 11.71
CA LEU A 78 23.65 4.36 11.69
C LEU A 78 24.36 4.33 13.05
N ASP A 79 25.45 3.57 13.12
CA ASP A 79 26.27 3.44 14.33
C ASP A 79 27.19 4.66 14.53
N TYR A 80 27.32 5.10 15.79
CA TYR A 80 28.12 6.27 16.16
C TYR A 80 29.62 6.03 15.95
N GLU A 81 30.15 4.89 16.40
CA GLU A 81 31.59 4.61 16.37
C GLU A 81 32.09 4.38 14.94
N LEU A 82 31.31 3.67 14.11
CA LEU A 82 31.61 3.52 12.69
C LEU A 82 31.57 4.87 11.95
N THR A 83 30.57 5.70 12.24
CA THR A 83 30.45 7.04 11.64
C THR A 83 31.65 7.91 12.04
N LYS A 84 32.05 7.87 13.31
CA LYS A 84 33.22 8.59 13.81
C LYS A 84 34.50 8.13 13.11
N LYS A 85 34.74 6.81 13.06
CA LYS A 85 35.89 6.24 12.33
C LYS A 85 35.97 6.74 10.89
N TRP A 86 34.86 6.71 10.15
CA TRP A 86 34.86 7.15 8.75
C TRP A 86 34.93 8.67 8.57
N LEU A 87 34.52 9.46 9.56
CA LEU A 87 34.79 10.89 9.61
C LEU A 87 36.30 11.15 9.78
N ASP A 88 36.95 10.44 10.69
CA ASP A 88 38.38 10.57 10.96
C ASP A 88 39.23 10.12 9.75
N GLU A 89 38.75 9.12 9.00
CA GLU A 89 39.34 8.69 7.72
C GLU A 89 39.04 9.64 6.54
N GLY A 90 38.30 10.74 6.75
CA GLY A 90 37.97 11.71 5.70
C GLY A 90 36.95 11.22 4.65
N LYS A 91 36.28 10.10 4.89
CA LYS A 91 35.35 9.46 3.92
C LYS A 91 33.95 10.08 3.91
N LEU A 92 33.61 10.89 4.90
CA LEU A 92 32.26 11.45 5.10
C LEU A 92 32.27 12.99 5.06
N PRO A 93 32.66 13.63 3.94
CA PRO A 93 32.86 15.08 3.87
C PRO A 93 31.61 15.91 4.17
N ASN A 94 30.42 15.40 3.83
CA ASN A 94 29.16 16.09 4.11
C ASN A 94 28.78 16.02 5.60
N PHE A 95 29.04 14.89 6.27
CA PHE A 95 28.83 14.80 7.72
C PHE A 95 29.86 15.60 8.50
N ALA A 96 31.11 15.69 8.01
CA ALA A 96 32.13 16.57 8.60
C ALA A 96 31.65 18.02 8.61
N LYS A 97 31.17 18.53 7.47
CA LYS A 97 30.58 19.88 7.38
C LYS A 97 29.42 20.10 8.35
N LEU A 98 28.51 19.13 8.49
CA LEU A 98 27.37 19.22 9.42
C LEU A 98 27.81 19.20 10.89
N ARG A 99 28.81 18.39 11.23
CA ARG A 99 29.43 18.36 12.56
C ARG A 99 30.04 19.72 12.89
N ASP A 100 30.85 20.26 11.97
CA ASP A 100 31.64 21.47 12.20
C ASP A 100 30.76 22.73 12.32
N GLN A 101 29.58 22.74 11.66
CA GLN A 101 28.58 23.79 11.80
C GLN A 101 27.61 23.59 12.98
N GLY A 102 27.68 22.45 13.66
CA GLY A 102 26.71 22.06 14.67
C GLY A 102 27.32 21.15 15.73
N CYS A 103 26.82 19.92 15.83
CA CYS A 103 27.38 18.94 16.74
C CYS A 103 27.25 17.50 16.19
N PHE A 104 28.19 16.66 16.62
CA PHE A 104 28.12 15.21 16.47
C PHE A 104 28.32 14.58 17.84
N LYS A 105 27.28 13.92 18.37
CA LYS A 105 27.28 13.35 19.73
C LYS A 105 26.69 11.94 19.71
N PRO A 106 27.17 11.05 20.59
CA PRO A 106 26.54 9.74 20.77
C PRO A 106 25.11 9.94 21.27
N LEU A 107 24.17 9.17 20.70
CA LEU A 107 22.77 9.16 21.09
C LEU A 107 22.39 7.75 21.55
N ALA A 108 21.91 7.63 22.79
CA ALA A 108 21.44 6.36 23.31
C ALA A 108 20.18 5.90 22.57
N THR A 109 20.09 4.60 22.30
CA THR A 109 18.91 3.97 21.69
C THR A 109 17.94 3.45 22.75
N THR A 110 16.77 2.98 22.32
CA THR A 110 15.76 2.35 23.16
C THR A 110 16.20 0.96 23.62
N ILE A 111 15.55 0.45 24.67
CA ILE A 111 15.60 -0.98 25.03
C ILE A 111 14.21 -1.59 24.77
N PRO A 112 14.06 -2.55 23.82
CA PRO A 112 15.12 -3.12 22.97
C PRO A 112 15.57 -2.20 21.83
N ALA A 113 16.82 -2.39 21.39
CA ALA A 113 17.48 -1.61 20.35
C ALA A 113 17.09 -2.10 18.94
N ILE A 114 15.81 -2.01 18.60
CA ILE A 114 15.27 -2.49 17.32
C ILE A 114 14.44 -1.40 16.65
N SER A 115 14.49 -1.32 15.31
CA SER A 115 13.92 -0.22 14.53
C SER A 115 12.49 0.17 14.91
N PRO A 116 11.48 -0.73 14.98
CA PRO A 116 10.11 -0.30 15.26
C PRO A 116 9.94 0.31 16.66
N VAL A 117 10.79 -0.05 17.61
CA VAL A 117 10.79 0.48 18.97
C VAL A 117 11.44 1.86 18.99
N ALA A 118 12.64 1.98 18.42
CA ALA A 118 13.37 3.24 18.34
C ALA A 118 12.59 4.31 17.55
N TRP A 119 12.02 3.95 16.39
CA TRP A 119 11.23 4.87 15.58
C TRP A 119 9.92 5.29 16.25
N SER A 120 9.26 4.36 16.96
CA SER A 120 8.08 4.68 17.77
C SER A 120 8.42 5.66 18.90
N SER A 121 9.54 5.46 19.60
CA SER A 121 10.01 6.37 20.64
C SER A 121 10.40 7.74 20.07
N PHE A 122 11.09 7.78 18.94
CA PHE A 122 11.43 9.02 18.22
C PHE A 122 10.18 9.84 17.89
N GLN A 123 9.15 9.20 17.32
CA GLN A 123 7.98 9.93 16.90
C GLN A 123 7.09 10.37 18.08
N THR A 124 6.99 9.60 19.17
CA THR A 124 6.11 9.97 20.32
C THR A 124 6.81 10.70 21.45
N GLY A 125 8.14 10.73 21.48
CA GLY A 125 8.91 11.22 22.62
C GLY A 125 8.68 10.42 23.90
N SER A 126 8.34 9.12 23.78
CA SER A 126 8.03 8.26 24.93
C SER A 126 8.74 6.92 24.85
N ASN A 127 8.95 6.27 25.98
CA ASN A 127 9.55 4.92 26.03
C ASN A 127 8.58 3.80 25.53
N PRO A 128 9.09 2.58 25.34
CA PRO A 128 8.31 1.43 24.83
C PRO A 128 7.09 1.06 25.66
N GLY A 129 7.16 1.19 26.99
CA GLY A 129 6.02 0.94 27.88
C GLY A 129 4.84 1.87 27.61
N LYS A 130 5.08 3.09 27.12
CA LYS A 130 4.03 4.08 26.82
C LYS A 130 3.47 3.93 25.40
N HIS A 131 4.32 3.69 24.40
CA HIS A 131 3.88 3.55 23.00
C HIS A 131 3.50 2.12 22.59
N ASN A 132 3.71 1.12 23.44
CA ASN A 132 3.26 -0.26 23.27
C ASN A 132 3.87 -1.02 22.06
N ILE A 133 5.05 -0.60 21.60
CA ILE A 133 5.79 -1.30 20.53
C ILE A 133 7.08 -1.84 21.14
N PHE A 134 7.28 -3.14 21.06
CA PHE A 134 8.40 -3.84 21.71
C PHE A 134 9.26 -4.66 20.75
N ASP A 135 8.77 -4.92 19.53
CA ASP A 135 9.43 -5.73 18.50
C ASP A 135 8.73 -5.45 17.15
N PHE A 136 9.16 -6.04 16.04
CA PHE A 136 8.37 -6.16 14.80
C PHE A 136 7.16 -7.08 14.96
N LEU A 137 7.32 -8.13 15.78
CA LEU A 137 6.32 -9.17 15.93
C LEU A 137 5.74 -9.19 17.35
N THR A 138 4.49 -9.55 17.46
CA THR A 138 3.86 -9.91 18.72
C THR A 138 3.11 -11.21 18.54
N ARG A 139 2.70 -11.82 19.66
CA ARG A 139 1.99 -13.09 19.66
C ARG A 139 0.49 -12.86 19.54
N ASP A 140 -0.17 -13.61 18.67
CA ASP A 140 -1.61 -13.77 18.76
C ASP A 140 -1.96 -14.55 20.03
N ARG A 141 -2.78 -13.94 20.92
CA ARG A 141 -3.08 -14.53 22.22
C ARG A 141 -3.91 -15.82 22.12
N LYS A 142 -4.66 -16.02 21.03
CA LYS A 142 -5.51 -17.19 20.82
C LYS A 142 -4.75 -18.32 20.13
N THR A 143 -4.03 -18.00 19.06
CA THR A 143 -3.39 -19.02 18.21
C THR A 143 -1.90 -19.19 18.45
N TYR A 144 -1.28 -18.29 19.24
CA TYR A 144 0.17 -18.21 19.44
C TYR A 144 0.97 -17.91 18.17
N ALA A 145 0.31 -17.65 17.03
CA ALA A 145 0.97 -17.28 15.79
C ALA A 145 1.63 -15.89 15.89
N ALA A 146 2.71 -15.70 15.14
CA ALA A 146 3.32 -14.38 14.99
C ALA A 146 2.40 -13.45 14.20
N LYS A 147 2.24 -12.23 14.70
CA LYS A 147 1.56 -11.12 14.00
C LYS A 147 2.38 -9.84 14.12
N LEU A 148 2.11 -8.86 13.28
CA LEU A 148 2.76 -7.55 13.40
C LEU A 148 2.41 -6.89 14.73
N SER A 149 3.42 -6.28 15.36
CA SER A 149 3.25 -5.49 16.59
C SER A 149 2.68 -4.10 16.31
N SER A 150 2.90 -3.57 15.11
CA SER A 150 2.59 -2.18 14.76
C SER A 150 1.16 -1.99 14.26
N THR A 151 0.56 -3.01 13.67
CA THR A 151 -0.70 -2.88 12.94
C THR A 151 -1.54 -4.15 13.07
N ASP A 152 -2.83 -3.97 13.32
CA ASP A 152 -3.84 -5.04 13.27
C ASP A 152 -4.72 -4.83 12.04
N ILE A 153 -4.78 -5.84 11.16
CA ILE A 153 -5.57 -5.80 9.92
C ILE A 153 -6.64 -6.89 10.03
N LYS A 154 -7.89 -6.46 10.13
CA LYS A 154 -9.05 -7.35 10.15
C LYS A 154 -9.87 -7.17 8.88
N GLY A 155 -10.32 -8.29 8.34
CA GLY A 155 -11.31 -8.27 7.27
C GLY A 155 -12.61 -7.60 7.71
N PRO A 156 -13.49 -7.26 6.74
CA PRO A 156 -14.78 -6.69 7.04
C PRO A 156 -15.62 -7.65 7.89
N SER A 157 -16.23 -7.12 8.95
CA SER A 157 -17.09 -7.87 9.87
C SER A 157 -18.49 -8.11 9.30
N ARG A 158 -18.97 -7.18 8.45
CA ARG A 158 -20.27 -7.32 7.76
C ARG A 158 -20.08 -7.76 6.31
N MET A 159 -20.64 -8.92 6.00
CA MET A 159 -20.65 -9.50 4.66
C MET A 159 -22.06 -9.94 4.28
N LEU A 160 -22.46 -9.67 3.04
CA LEU A 160 -23.66 -10.25 2.45
C LEU A 160 -23.30 -11.56 1.74
N SER A 161 -23.91 -12.66 2.18
CA SER A 161 -23.73 -13.97 1.55
C SER A 161 -24.75 -14.18 0.44
N LEU A 162 -24.29 -14.31 -0.82
CA LEU A 162 -25.14 -14.63 -1.97
C LEU A 162 -24.57 -15.85 -2.71
N GLY A 163 -25.16 -17.03 -2.47
CA GLY A 163 -24.66 -18.29 -3.02
C GLY A 163 -23.21 -18.58 -2.60
N LYS A 164 -22.31 -18.67 -3.58
CA LYS A 164 -20.86 -18.88 -3.37
C LYS A 164 -20.07 -17.60 -3.06
N TYR A 165 -20.70 -16.44 -3.23
CA TYR A 165 -20.05 -15.14 -3.06
C TYR A 165 -20.34 -14.55 -1.67
N ASN A 166 -19.33 -13.88 -1.12
CA ASN A 166 -19.43 -13.02 0.04
C ASN A 166 -19.06 -11.59 -0.38
N ILE A 167 -20.03 -10.69 -0.36
CA ILE A 167 -19.83 -9.30 -0.74
C ILE A 167 -19.59 -8.49 0.54
N PRO A 168 -18.42 -7.83 0.69
CA PRO A 168 -18.15 -7.02 1.87
C PRO A 168 -19.04 -5.77 1.87
N LEU A 169 -19.73 -5.53 2.97
CA LEU A 169 -20.60 -4.34 3.14
C LEU A 169 -19.87 -3.17 3.80
N GLU A 170 -18.64 -3.39 4.24
CA GLU A 170 -17.81 -2.38 4.88
C GLU A 170 -16.34 -2.55 4.47
N SER A 171 -15.55 -1.50 4.73
CA SER A 171 -14.10 -1.54 4.50
C SER A 171 -13.39 -2.36 5.59
N PRO A 172 -12.22 -2.93 5.30
CA PRO A 172 -11.38 -3.59 6.31
C PRO A 172 -11.04 -2.66 7.48
N ASP A 173 -10.97 -3.22 8.70
CA ASP A 173 -10.57 -2.51 9.91
C ASP A 173 -9.06 -2.61 10.06
N ILE A 174 -8.37 -1.49 9.84
CA ILE A 174 -6.91 -1.39 9.90
C ILE A 174 -6.55 -0.44 11.03
N ARG A 175 -5.92 -0.97 12.09
CA ARG A 175 -5.61 -0.20 13.31
C ARG A 175 -4.10 -0.12 13.54
N LEU A 176 -3.62 1.09 13.80
CA LEU A 176 -2.28 1.31 14.34
C LEU A 176 -2.27 0.89 15.82
N LEU A 177 -1.34 0.00 16.18
CA LEU A 177 -1.21 -0.52 17.55
C LEU A 177 -0.23 0.31 18.41
N ARG A 178 0.59 1.14 17.77
CA ARG A 178 1.44 2.12 18.45
C ARG A 178 0.56 3.15 19.14
N LYS A 179 0.69 3.26 20.45
CA LYS A 179 0.05 4.29 21.28
C LYS A 179 0.87 5.58 21.29
N GLY A 180 0.23 6.67 21.70
CA GLY A 180 0.86 7.98 21.78
C GLY A 180 0.69 8.79 20.50
N VAL A 181 0.86 10.10 20.64
CA VAL A 181 0.68 11.07 19.55
C VAL A 181 2.05 11.34 18.94
N PRO A 182 2.23 11.19 17.62
CA PRO A 182 3.50 11.58 17.01
C PRO A 182 3.65 13.10 17.03
N PHE A 183 4.87 13.61 17.24
CA PHE A 183 5.09 15.05 17.40
C PHE A 183 4.62 15.87 16.19
N TRP A 184 4.66 15.32 14.97
CA TRP A 184 4.15 16.02 13.77
C TRP A 184 2.63 16.23 13.79
N LYS A 185 1.88 15.39 14.51
CA LYS A 185 0.45 15.65 14.76
C LYS A 185 0.27 16.82 15.71
N THR A 186 1.06 16.87 16.80
CA THR A 186 1.07 18.02 17.72
C THR A 186 1.46 19.31 16.99
N LEU A 187 2.47 19.28 16.12
CA LEU A 187 2.83 20.40 15.25
C LEU A 187 1.65 20.81 14.37
N GLY A 188 0.94 19.84 13.79
CA GLY A 188 -0.23 20.08 12.98
C GLY A 188 -1.40 20.73 13.74
N ASP A 189 -1.65 20.29 14.97
CA ASP A 189 -2.67 20.88 15.86
C ASP A 189 -2.33 22.34 16.22
N GLN A 190 -1.03 22.68 16.23
CA GLN A 190 -0.52 24.05 16.39
C GLN A 190 -0.40 24.81 15.06
N GLY A 191 -0.91 24.28 13.94
CA GLY A 191 -0.92 24.94 12.63
C GLY A 191 0.41 24.92 11.87
N ILE A 192 1.35 24.05 12.26
CA ILE A 192 2.63 23.85 11.58
C ILE A 192 2.50 22.67 10.61
N PHE A 193 2.61 22.94 9.32
CA PHE A 193 2.53 21.92 8.27
C PHE A 193 3.78 21.02 8.30
N SER A 194 3.58 19.70 8.25
CA SER A 194 4.67 18.71 8.24
C SER A 194 4.59 17.76 7.04
N SER A 195 5.74 17.42 6.46
CA SER A 195 5.87 16.38 5.43
C SER A 195 6.60 15.18 6.00
N VAL A 196 5.92 14.05 6.11
CA VAL A 196 6.43 12.80 6.70
C VAL A 196 6.64 11.77 5.59
N ILE A 197 7.88 11.61 5.13
CA ILE A 197 8.20 10.74 4.00
C ILE A 197 8.97 9.53 4.50
N ARG A 198 8.36 8.36 4.38
CA ARG A 198 8.97 7.07 4.67
C ARG A 198 9.55 6.93 6.09
N VAL A 199 8.97 7.61 7.08
CA VAL A 199 9.29 7.36 8.49
C VAL A 199 8.72 5.99 8.90
N PRO A 200 9.50 5.11 9.54
CA PRO A 200 9.03 3.79 9.97
C PRO A 200 7.83 3.82 10.94
N VAL A 201 7.05 2.74 11.00
CA VAL A 201 5.91 2.57 11.96
C VAL A 201 4.83 3.65 11.82
N THR A 202 4.51 3.98 10.58
CA THR A 202 3.52 5.01 10.22
C THR A 202 2.34 4.45 9.41
N PHE A 203 2.15 3.12 9.41
CA PHE A 203 1.03 2.45 8.73
C PHE A 203 -0.01 1.92 9.72
N PRO A 204 -1.32 2.18 9.52
CA PRO A 204 -1.92 3.01 8.46
C PRO A 204 -1.57 4.49 8.60
N ALA A 205 -1.65 5.23 7.51
CA ALA A 205 -1.34 6.66 7.53
C ALA A 205 -2.30 7.43 8.46
N GLU A 206 -1.74 8.26 9.34
CA GLU A 206 -2.50 9.05 10.30
C GLU A 206 -2.97 10.38 9.68
N LYS A 207 -4.12 10.89 10.14
CA LYS A 207 -4.62 12.21 9.74
C LYS A 207 -3.99 13.29 10.61
N PHE A 208 -3.41 14.32 9.99
CA PHE A 208 -2.87 15.52 10.66
C PHE A 208 -2.75 16.66 9.64
N TYR A 209 -2.37 17.85 10.09
CA TYR A 209 -2.12 18.98 9.19
C TYR A 209 -0.78 18.81 8.44
N GLY A 210 -0.78 18.03 7.38
CA GLY A 210 0.42 17.68 6.63
C GLY A 210 0.21 16.63 5.54
N VAL A 211 1.32 16.07 5.07
CA VAL A 211 1.34 14.95 4.13
C VAL A 211 2.18 13.81 4.68
N GLN A 212 1.76 12.56 4.47
CA GLN A 212 2.46 11.37 4.93
C GLN A 212 2.47 10.28 3.88
N LEU A 213 3.62 9.64 3.69
CA LEU A 213 3.79 8.37 3.00
C LEU A 213 4.38 7.36 3.97
N SER A 214 3.61 6.32 4.30
CA SER A 214 4.01 5.30 5.25
C SER A 214 5.20 4.48 4.74
N ALA A 215 6.02 3.96 5.66
CA ALA A 215 7.11 3.03 5.35
C ALA A 215 7.04 1.77 6.22
N MET A 216 8.19 1.23 6.64
CA MET A 216 8.37 0.00 7.43
C MET A 216 7.11 -0.45 8.19
N CYS A 217 6.77 -1.73 8.02
CA CYS A 217 5.53 -2.38 8.44
C CYS A 217 4.30 -2.12 7.55
N VAL A 218 4.43 -1.36 6.45
CA VAL A 218 3.46 -1.46 5.34
C VAL A 218 3.51 -2.89 4.78
N PRO A 219 2.38 -3.62 4.75
CA PRO A 219 2.34 -4.96 4.18
C PRO A 219 2.45 -4.92 2.66
N ASP A 220 2.92 -6.03 2.08
CA ASP A 220 2.69 -6.28 0.66
C ASP A 220 1.20 -6.59 0.40
N LEU A 221 0.82 -6.72 -0.87
CA LEU A 221 -0.57 -6.94 -1.30
C LEU A 221 -1.19 -8.19 -0.66
N ARG A 222 -0.38 -9.17 -0.23
CA ARG A 222 -0.84 -10.41 0.41
C ARG A 222 -0.99 -10.27 1.92
N GLY A 223 -0.59 -9.14 2.50
CA GLY A 223 -0.57 -8.93 3.95
C GLY A 223 0.73 -9.41 4.61
N THR A 224 1.72 -9.88 3.84
CA THR A 224 3.01 -10.35 4.38
C THR A 224 4.02 -9.21 4.49
N GLN A 225 5.17 -9.48 5.12
CA GLN A 225 6.27 -8.53 5.32
C GLN A 225 7.40 -8.80 4.34
N GLY A 226 7.18 -8.43 3.09
CA GLY A 226 8.21 -8.56 2.06
C GLY A 226 8.38 -9.99 1.54
N MET A 227 7.27 -10.72 1.36
CA MET A 227 7.33 -12.07 0.79
C MET A 227 7.60 -12.00 -0.72
N PHE A 228 8.81 -12.36 -1.13
CA PHE A 228 9.20 -12.44 -2.53
C PHE A 228 8.91 -13.82 -3.12
N SER A 229 8.92 -13.94 -4.44
CA SER A 229 8.73 -15.20 -5.16
C SER A 229 9.96 -15.54 -6.00
N TYR A 230 10.41 -16.78 -5.93
CA TYR A 230 11.56 -17.29 -6.66
C TYR A 230 11.13 -18.47 -7.53
N TYR A 231 11.31 -18.38 -8.83
CA TYR A 231 10.92 -19.42 -9.79
C TYR A 231 12.17 -20.09 -10.37
N SER A 232 12.23 -21.42 -10.32
CA SER A 232 13.34 -22.17 -10.92
C SER A 232 12.89 -23.48 -11.58
N THR A 233 13.61 -23.86 -12.65
CA THR A 233 13.48 -25.19 -13.28
C THR A 233 14.15 -26.30 -12.49
N LYS A 234 15.02 -25.99 -11.52
CA LYS A 234 15.55 -26.96 -10.57
C LYS A 234 14.55 -27.15 -9.45
N SER A 235 14.14 -28.39 -9.21
CA SER A 235 13.41 -28.72 -7.98
C SER A 235 14.37 -28.52 -6.80
N ARG A 236 14.09 -27.54 -5.94
CA ARG A 236 14.74 -27.45 -4.64
C ARG A 236 14.08 -28.52 -3.77
N GLY A 237 14.86 -29.45 -3.21
CA GLY A 237 14.38 -30.29 -2.11
C GLY A 237 13.93 -29.44 -0.92
N ASN A 238 13.33 -30.06 0.10
CA ASN A 238 12.82 -29.44 1.34
C ASN A 238 13.90 -28.77 2.23
N GLY A 239 14.93 -28.14 1.64
CA GLY A 239 15.94 -27.36 2.33
C GLY A 239 15.42 -25.97 2.69
N GLN A 240 15.76 -25.53 3.90
CA GLN A 240 15.37 -24.25 4.51
C GLN A 240 15.44 -23.08 3.52
N SER A 241 14.27 -22.51 3.22
CA SER A 241 14.18 -21.23 2.54
C SER A 241 14.55 -20.14 3.54
N THR A 242 15.53 -19.30 3.21
CA THR A 242 15.95 -18.12 3.99
C THR A 242 14.92 -16.96 3.88
N GLY A 243 13.63 -17.28 3.91
CA GLY A 243 12.51 -16.40 3.55
C GLY A 243 12.01 -16.61 2.12
N GLY A 244 10.98 -15.86 1.71
CA GLY A 244 10.39 -15.96 0.36
C GLY A 244 9.72 -17.29 0.03
N GLU A 245 9.05 -17.36 -1.13
CA GLU A 245 8.45 -18.59 -1.65
C GLU A 245 9.19 -19.09 -2.88
N ASN A 246 9.47 -20.40 -2.93
CA ASN A 246 10.11 -21.04 -4.08
C ASN A 246 9.04 -21.78 -4.90
N PHE A 247 9.02 -21.54 -6.20
CA PHE A 247 8.12 -22.15 -7.16
C PHE A 247 8.92 -22.93 -8.19
N HIS A 248 8.60 -24.21 -8.32
CA HIS A 248 9.11 -25.00 -9.44
C HIS A 248 8.34 -24.62 -10.71
N VAL A 249 9.06 -24.40 -11.82
CA VAL A 249 8.49 -24.15 -13.15
C VAL A 249 9.10 -25.09 -14.16
N THR A 250 8.30 -25.51 -15.13
CA THR A 250 8.78 -26.34 -16.24
C THR A 250 9.12 -25.48 -17.45
N ARG A 251 10.15 -25.89 -18.18
CA ARG A 251 10.58 -25.27 -19.44
C ARG A 251 10.13 -26.14 -20.59
N ASP A 252 9.41 -25.53 -21.53
CA ASP A 252 8.96 -26.13 -22.78
C ASP A 252 9.63 -25.38 -23.95
N GLY A 253 10.72 -25.96 -24.46
CA GLY A 253 11.62 -25.31 -25.41
C GLY A 253 12.21 -23.99 -24.86
N THR A 254 11.83 -22.87 -25.48
CA THR A 254 12.23 -21.52 -25.03
C THR A 254 11.25 -20.89 -24.05
N THR A 255 10.10 -21.53 -23.81
CA THR A 255 8.99 -20.94 -23.06
C THR A 255 8.87 -21.52 -21.66
N ILE A 256 8.57 -20.66 -20.69
CA ILE A 256 8.38 -21.00 -19.29
C ILE A 256 7.09 -20.35 -18.82
N LYS A 257 6.20 -21.14 -18.22
CA LYS A 257 4.91 -20.67 -17.70
C LYS A 257 4.95 -20.71 -16.18
N GLY A 258 4.43 -19.66 -15.55
CA GLY A 258 4.34 -19.56 -14.10
C GLY A 258 3.15 -18.73 -13.66
N GLU A 259 2.90 -18.72 -12.36
CA GLU A 259 1.81 -17.95 -11.76
C GLU A 259 2.35 -17.14 -10.58
N LEU A 260 2.08 -15.84 -10.58
CA LEU A 260 2.24 -15.00 -9.39
C LEU A 260 1.14 -15.34 -8.39
N VAL A 261 1.51 -15.43 -7.12
CA VAL A 261 0.57 -15.62 -6.01
C VAL A 261 0.17 -14.26 -5.45
N GLY A 262 -1.11 -13.96 -5.48
CA GLY A 262 -1.73 -12.75 -4.97
C GLY A 262 -2.44 -12.94 -3.63
N PRO A 263 -3.23 -11.96 -3.19
CA PRO A 263 -3.97 -12.04 -1.93
C PRO A 263 -5.04 -13.13 -1.95
N LYS A 264 -5.54 -13.47 -0.76
CA LYS A 264 -6.75 -14.30 -0.62
C LYS A 264 -7.94 -13.61 -1.30
N ASN A 265 -8.77 -14.38 -2.00
CA ASN A 265 -9.97 -13.88 -2.66
C ASN A 265 -10.98 -13.39 -1.60
N PRO A 266 -11.29 -12.09 -1.54
CA PRO A 266 -12.22 -11.56 -0.53
C PRO A 266 -13.69 -11.86 -0.87
N THR A 267 -13.98 -12.28 -2.10
CA THR A 267 -15.35 -12.43 -2.62
C THR A 267 -15.91 -13.84 -2.51
N LEU A 268 -15.11 -14.84 -2.16
CA LEU A 268 -15.54 -16.24 -2.09
C LEU A 268 -15.66 -16.68 -0.63
N LYS A 269 -16.70 -17.48 -0.32
CA LYS A 269 -16.87 -18.10 1.00
C LYS A 269 -15.68 -18.96 1.41
N LYS A 270 -15.13 -19.74 0.46
CA LYS A 270 -13.87 -20.48 0.63
C LYS A 270 -12.76 -19.71 -0.07
N ALA A 271 -12.09 -18.84 0.67
CA ALA A 271 -11.06 -17.97 0.13
C ALA A 271 -9.85 -18.77 -0.38
N ASN A 272 -9.62 -18.75 -1.69
CA ASN A 272 -8.41 -19.24 -2.33
C ASN A 272 -7.43 -18.08 -2.59
N LEU A 273 -6.14 -18.37 -2.75
CA LEU A 273 -5.19 -17.36 -3.20
C LEU A 273 -5.47 -17.02 -4.66
N LEU A 274 -5.54 -15.73 -4.97
CA LEU A 274 -5.64 -15.26 -6.34
C LEU A 274 -4.32 -15.52 -7.06
N LYS A 275 -4.39 -15.81 -8.35
CA LYS A 275 -3.21 -16.06 -9.19
C LYS A 275 -3.19 -15.14 -10.40
N CYS A 276 -1.99 -14.82 -10.87
CA CYS A 276 -1.78 -14.08 -12.09
C CYS A 276 -0.77 -14.83 -12.99
N PRO A 277 -1.21 -15.43 -14.10
CA PRO A 277 -0.31 -16.17 -14.98
C PRO A 277 0.64 -15.23 -15.71
N PHE A 278 1.87 -15.70 -15.88
CA PHE A 278 2.87 -15.06 -16.72
C PHE A 278 3.57 -16.09 -17.60
N VAL A 279 4.15 -15.60 -18.69
CA VAL A 279 4.94 -16.40 -19.63
C VAL A 279 6.28 -15.71 -19.82
N VAL A 280 7.37 -16.47 -19.71
CA VAL A 280 8.71 -16.03 -20.05
C VAL A 280 9.19 -16.78 -21.28
N THR A 281 9.62 -16.05 -22.29
CA THR A 281 10.28 -16.60 -23.49
C THR A 281 11.76 -16.26 -23.41
N VAL A 282 12.62 -17.27 -23.35
CA VAL A 282 14.07 -17.09 -23.31
C VAL A 282 14.57 -16.79 -24.72
N ASN A 283 15.14 -15.61 -24.91
CA ASN A 283 15.63 -15.16 -26.22
C ASN A 283 17.13 -15.44 -26.42
N GLY A 284 17.86 -15.70 -25.33
CA GLY A 284 19.28 -16.02 -25.34
C GLY A 284 19.82 -16.32 -23.95
N PRO A 285 21.14 -16.50 -23.79
CA PRO A 285 21.76 -16.89 -22.51
C PRO A 285 21.52 -15.89 -21.38
N GLU A 286 21.39 -14.60 -21.71
CA GLU A 286 21.29 -13.50 -20.74
C GLU A 286 20.04 -12.64 -20.91
N SER A 287 19.11 -13.04 -21.76
CA SER A 287 17.90 -12.26 -22.01
C SER A 287 16.65 -13.12 -22.15
N ALA A 288 15.53 -12.57 -21.68
CA ALA A 288 14.22 -13.16 -21.80
C ALA A 288 13.15 -12.09 -21.97
N THR A 289 12.01 -12.46 -22.52
CA THR A 289 10.81 -11.62 -22.64
C THR A 289 9.75 -12.14 -21.69
N LEU A 290 9.29 -11.29 -20.78
CA LEU A 290 8.20 -11.60 -19.84
C LEU A 290 6.89 -10.99 -20.34
N LYS A 291 5.84 -11.81 -20.41
CA LYS A 291 4.46 -11.40 -20.70
C LYS A 291 3.58 -11.66 -19.48
N VAL A 292 2.96 -10.62 -18.94
CA VAL A 292 2.06 -10.68 -17.77
C VAL A 292 0.96 -9.63 -17.89
N ASN A 293 -0.29 -9.99 -17.58
CA ASN A 293 -1.47 -9.11 -17.73
C ASN A 293 -1.59 -8.41 -19.11
N GLY A 294 -1.11 -9.03 -20.19
CA GLY A 294 -1.12 -8.46 -21.54
C GLY A 294 -0.01 -7.45 -21.83
N LYS A 295 0.85 -7.13 -20.84
CA LYS A 295 2.07 -6.34 -21.03
C LYS A 295 3.26 -7.24 -21.31
N THR A 296 4.16 -6.76 -22.15
CA THR A 296 5.43 -7.41 -22.47
C THR A 296 6.57 -6.55 -21.95
N CYS A 297 7.55 -7.16 -21.29
CA CYS A 297 8.75 -6.48 -20.81
C CYS A 297 9.99 -7.33 -21.09
N ARG A 298 11.09 -6.67 -21.45
CA ARG A 298 12.39 -7.31 -21.65
C ARG A 298 13.08 -7.47 -20.29
N LEU A 299 13.64 -8.65 -20.05
CA LEU A 299 14.45 -8.97 -18.89
C LEU A 299 15.89 -9.20 -19.35
N ASN A 300 16.82 -8.52 -18.69
CA ASN A 300 18.25 -8.74 -18.85
C ASN A 300 18.79 -9.36 -17.56
N LYS A 301 19.73 -10.29 -17.69
CA LYS A 301 20.34 -10.97 -16.55
C LYS A 301 20.96 -9.97 -15.58
N GLY A 302 20.70 -10.13 -14.29
CA GLY A 302 21.25 -9.28 -13.22
C GLY A 302 20.61 -7.88 -13.10
N ALA A 303 19.69 -7.51 -14.01
CA ALA A 303 19.00 -6.23 -13.96
C ALA A 303 17.52 -6.40 -13.58
N TYR A 304 17.02 -5.54 -12.69
CA TYR A 304 15.60 -5.46 -12.41
C TYR A 304 14.85 -4.84 -13.59
N SER A 305 13.64 -5.34 -13.87
CA SER A 305 12.67 -4.67 -14.72
C SER A 305 12.22 -3.34 -14.10
N ASP A 306 11.57 -2.51 -14.92
CA ASP A 306 10.69 -1.45 -14.40
C ASP A 306 9.56 -2.03 -13.55
N TRP A 307 8.85 -1.15 -12.85
CA TRP A 307 7.67 -1.52 -12.09
C TRP A 307 6.57 -2.06 -13.01
N VAL A 308 6.18 -3.31 -12.80
CA VAL A 308 5.12 -3.97 -13.56
C VAL A 308 3.84 -4.00 -12.72
N LYS A 309 2.77 -3.39 -13.24
CA LYS A 309 1.44 -3.45 -12.63
C LYS A 309 0.79 -4.79 -12.94
N VAL A 310 0.51 -5.56 -11.90
CA VAL A 310 -0.12 -6.89 -11.97
C VAL A 310 -1.56 -6.81 -11.44
N LYS A 311 -2.47 -7.53 -12.09
CA LYS A 311 -3.90 -7.51 -11.76
C LYS A 311 -4.41 -8.93 -11.50
N PHE A 312 -4.99 -9.11 -10.33
CA PHE A 312 -5.64 -10.34 -9.87
C PHE A 312 -7.14 -10.22 -10.02
N LYS A 313 -7.76 -11.16 -10.74
CA LYS A 313 -9.22 -11.20 -10.92
C LYS A 313 -9.86 -11.89 -9.72
N ALA A 314 -10.63 -11.16 -8.91
CA ALA A 314 -11.30 -11.73 -7.74
C ALA A 314 -12.69 -12.28 -8.09
N SER A 315 -13.47 -11.54 -8.88
CA SER A 315 -14.79 -11.93 -9.38
C SER A 315 -15.15 -11.12 -10.63
N LEU A 316 -16.40 -11.24 -11.12
CA LEU A 316 -16.89 -10.44 -12.25
C LEU A 316 -16.82 -8.94 -11.90
N GLY A 317 -15.99 -8.19 -12.61
CA GLY A 317 -15.78 -6.75 -12.39
C GLY A 317 -14.80 -6.38 -11.26
N VAL A 318 -14.48 -7.28 -10.32
CA VAL A 318 -13.59 -6.97 -9.19
C VAL A 318 -12.15 -7.41 -9.49
N LYS A 319 -11.24 -6.43 -9.52
CA LYS A 319 -9.80 -6.64 -9.75
C LYS A 319 -8.99 -6.02 -8.61
N ILE A 320 -8.05 -6.78 -8.08
CA ILE A 320 -7.07 -6.29 -7.10
C ILE A 320 -5.75 -6.08 -7.85
N SER A 321 -5.13 -4.91 -7.68
CA SER A 321 -3.90 -4.55 -8.39
C SER A 321 -2.75 -4.35 -7.41
N GLY A 322 -1.55 -4.66 -7.87
CA GLY A 322 -0.30 -4.36 -7.18
C GLY A 322 0.83 -4.12 -8.17
N ILE A 323 2.03 -3.86 -7.66
CA ILE A 323 3.23 -3.64 -8.46
C ILE A 323 4.38 -4.51 -7.98
N CYS A 324 5.16 -5.05 -8.90
CA CYS A 324 6.38 -5.80 -8.59
C CYS A 324 7.45 -5.55 -9.65
N LYS A 325 8.68 -5.95 -9.32
CA LYS A 325 9.79 -6.03 -10.28
C LYS A 325 10.23 -7.47 -10.46
N PHE A 326 10.75 -7.73 -11.65
CA PHE A 326 11.29 -9.02 -12.05
C PHE A 326 12.80 -8.90 -12.21
N LEU A 327 13.54 -9.90 -11.76
CA LEU A 327 14.98 -10.00 -11.93
C LEU A 327 15.29 -11.37 -12.52
N LEU A 328 15.75 -11.38 -13.76
CA LEU A 328 16.30 -12.59 -14.38
C LEU A 328 17.66 -12.85 -13.76
N ILE A 329 17.76 -13.90 -12.93
CA ILE A 329 19.03 -14.30 -12.34
C ILE A 329 19.80 -15.18 -13.33
N ASN A 330 19.09 -16.09 -13.99
CA ASN A 330 19.69 -16.96 -15.00
C ASN A 330 18.65 -17.44 -16.02
N ALA A 331 19.02 -17.52 -17.31
CA ALA A 331 18.13 -18.00 -18.36
C ALA A 331 18.46 -19.43 -18.83
N GLN A 332 19.74 -19.82 -18.79
CA GLN A 332 20.26 -21.13 -19.21
C GLN A 332 21.50 -21.51 -18.38
N PRO A 333 21.79 -22.82 -18.18
CA PRO A 333 20.92 -23.96 -18.51
C PRO A 333 19.70 -24.03 -17.58
N GLU A 334 19.88 -23.64 -16.31
CA GLU A 334 18.80 -23.56 -15.31
C GLU A 334 18.16 -22.17 -15.34
N PHE A 335 16.84 -22.11 -15.47
CA PHE A 335 16.13 -20.84 -15.37
C PHE A 335 15.95 -20.43 -13.91
N LYS A 336 16.21 -19.16 -13.60
CA LYS A 336 16.04 -18.55 -12.28
C LYS A 336 15.46 -17.15 -12.42
N LEU A 337 14.30 -16.94 -11.84
CA LEU A 337 13.60 -15.66 -11.85
C LEU A 337 13.23 -15.27 -10.41
N TYR A 338 13.69 -14.11 -10.00
CA TYR A 338 13.25 -13.48 -8.75
C TYR A 338 12.17 -12.44 -9.05
N VAL A 339 11.13 -12.44 -8.23
CA VAL A 339 10.07 -11.44 -8.26
C VAL A 339 10.01 -10.80 -6.87
N THR A 340 10.10 -9.47 -6.82
CA THR A 340 9.93 -8.75 -5.55
C THR A 340 8.57 -9.07 -4.93
N PRO A 341 8.37 -8.76 -3.64
CA PRO A 341 7.02 -8.75 -3.08
C PRO A 341 6.09 -7.93 -3.97
N ILE A 342 4.84 -8.37 -4.07
CA ILE A 342 3.82 -7.64 -4.81
C ILE A 342 3.36 -6.50 -3.93
N ASN A 343 3.89 -5.31 -4.15
CA ASN A 343 3.62 -4.14 -3.34
C ASN A 343 2.25 -3.54 -3.68
N LEU A 344 1.72 -2.76 -2.74
CA LEU A 344 0.56 -1.91 -2.98
C LEU A 344 0.89 -0.88 -4.06
N ASP A 345 -0.03 -0.71 -5.01
CA ASP A 345 0.10 0.26 -6.10
C ASP A 345 -0.15 1.68 -5.57
N PRO A 346 0.84 2.59 -5.55
CA PRO A 346 0.67 3.92 -4.96
C PRO A 346 -0.32 4.81 -5.70
N GLU A 347 -0.62 4.54 -6.97
CA GLU A 347 -1.62 5.30 -7.75
C GLU A 347 -3.06 4.92 -7.39
N LYS A 348 -3.26 3.70 -6.87
CA LYS A 348 -4.57 3.18 -6.47
C LYS A 348 -4.38 2.11 -5.39
N PRO A 349 -3.96 2.52 -4.18
CA PRO A 349 -3.52 1.56 -3.18
C PRO A 349 -4.71 0.79 -2.60
N ALA A 350 -4.53 -0.50 -2.36
CA ALA A 350 -5.57 -1.34 -1.74
C ALA A 350 -5.74 -1.06 -0.23
N MET A 351 -4.84 -0.29 0.38
CA MET A 351 -4.81 0.08 1.80
C MET A 351 -4.32 1.54 1.97
N PRO A 352 -4.64 2.23 3.08
CA PRO A 352 -4.29 3.64 3.28
C PRO A 352 -2.80 3.82 3.64
N ILE A 353 -1.94 3.80 2.63
CA ILE A 353 -0.48 4.00 2.76
C ILE A 353 -0.05 5.46 2.79
N SER A 354 -0.97 6.41 2.55
CA SER A 354 -0.67 7.83 2.51
C SER A 354 -1.78 8.68 3.12
N TYR A 355 -1.41 9.88 3.56
CA TYR A 355 -2.34 10.94 3.94
C TYR A 355 -1.96 12.25 3.22
N PRO A 356 -2.92 12.96 2.59
CA PRO A 356 -4.27 12.49 2.22
C PRO A 356 -4.25 11.18 1.41
N PRO A 357 -5.36 10.42 1.39
CA PRO A 357 -5.43 9.21 0.57
C PRO A 357 -5.30 9.58 -0.91
N VAL A 358 -4.63 8.70 -1.67
CA VAL A 358 -4.44 8.80 -3.14
C VAL A 358 -5.51 7.99 -3.85
#